data_AF-A0A966JCG3-F1
#
_entry.id   AF-A0A966JCG3-F1
#
_cell.length_a   1.000
_cell.length_b   1.000
_cell.length_c   1.000
_cell.angle_alpha   90.00
_cell.angle_beta   90.00
_cell.angle_gamma   90.00
#
_symmetry.space_group_name_H-M   'P 1'
#
loop_
_entity.id
_entity.type
_entity.pdbx_description
1 polymer ?
#
loop_
_entity_poly.entity_id
_entity_poly.type
_entity_poly.pdbx_seq_one_letter_code
_entity_poly.pdbx_strand_id
1 'polypeptide(L)'
;MAERGNFELNWQPSFDELGKSLIDTTFVVVDLETTGGSPSECSITEIGAVKVRGGEVIGEFQTLVNPGGPIPPFITVLTGITDAMVLTAPPIGEAFFSLLEFIGSPEETILVAHNAPFDIGFLRASAQRLSIAWPKYQVVDTARITRYVVTRDEVRDFKLGTLAAFFGATTNPEHRALADARATVDVLHGVIERLGSFGVTTLEDLRGFTNRVTEAQRRKRHFAEGLPNSPGVYIFRDLSGEALYIGTTRNLRSRVKTYFTSAETRKRIHDMIALADRVEVIETPTIIEAEIRELRLIASNRPRFNRRSRFQEKAIWIRMTDEPYPRLTQVRGATTLNDEVTWSGPFNGRDEAQRAIEALYESFPIRQCKPRITLTSMKSASACALLDLGKCGAPCIGLQSFDSYNSITKELHFAMLHDSRSILETLHKRMSELALKERFEEAAEIRNRLGAYIRGSARGE
;
A
#
# COMPACT_ATOMS: atom_id res chain seq x y z
N MET A 1 -29.70 -0.65 -40.87
CA MET A 1 -29.86 -0.70 -39.41
C MET A 1 -29.14 -1.96 -38.94
N ALA A 2 -27.97 -1.81 -38.34
CA ALA A 2 -27.21 -2.93 -37.78
C ALA A 2 -26.80 -2.52 -36.37
N GLU A 3 -27.24 -3.32 -35.41
CA GLU A 3 -27.18 -3.11 -33.96
C GLU A 3 -25.72 -3.10 -33.47
N ARG A 4 -25.37 -2.08 -32.68
CA ARG A 4 -24.11 -2.03 -31.94
C ARG A 4 -24.27 -2.89 -30.69
N GLY A 5 -23.64 -4.06 -30.67
CA GLY A 5 -23.51 -4.88 -29.48
C GLY A 5 -22.65 -4.15 -28.43
N ASN A 6 -23.29 -3.73 -27.35
CA ASN A 6 -22.66 -3.17 -26.17
C ASN A 6 -22.01 -4.34 -25.40
N PHE A 7 -20.69 -4.53 -25.53
CA PHE A 7 -19.96 -5.43 -24.65
C PHE A 7 -19.69 -4.72 -23.32
N GLU A 8 -20.60 -4.87 -22.36
CA GLU A 8 -20.35 -4.56 -20.96
C GLU A 8 -19.33 -5.58 -20.41
N LEU A 9 -18.05 -5.18 -20.39
CA LEU A 9 -17.02 -5.89 -19.66
C LEU A 9 -17.25 -5.66 -18.16
N ASN A 10 -18.03 -6.55 -17.54
CA ASN A 10 -18.15 -6.66 -16.09
C ASN A 10 -16.80 -7.03 -15.48
N TRP A 11 -16.05 -6.01 -15.06
CA TRP A 11 -14.81 -6.17 -14.27
C TRP A 11 -15.18 -6.53 -12.83
N GLN A 12 -15.04 -7.81 -12.47
CA GLN A 12 -14.97 -8.22 -11.07
C GLN A 12 -13.56 -7.93 -10.53
N PRO A 13 -13.41 -7.10 -9.48
CA PRO A 13 -12.12 -6.94 -8.81
C PRO A 13 -11.71 -8.27 -8.14
N SER A 14 -10.42 -8.60 -8.22
CA SER A 14 -9.85 -9.79 -7.57
C SER A 14 -9.82 -9.62 -6.04
N PHE A 15 -10.05 -10.71 -5.31
CA PHE A 15 -10.09 -10.75 -3.84
C PHE A 15 -8.83 -10.20 -3.15
N ASP A 16 -7.68 -10.18 -3.82
CA ASP A 16 -6.42 -9.62 -3.28
C ASP A 16 -6.38 -8.08 -3.19
N GLU A 17 -7.36 -7.36 -3.74
CA GLU A 17 -7.43 -5.89 -3.68
C GLU A 17 -8.36 -5.36 -2.55
N LEU A 18 -8.97 -6.26 -1.77
CA LEU A 18 -9.69 -5.96 -0.54
C LEU A 18 -8.73 -6.29 0.62
N GLY A 19 -8.47 -5.34 1.53
CA GLY A 19 -7.61 -5.57 2.68
C GLY A 19 -7.99 -6.83 3.48
N LYS A 20 -7.07 -7.36 4.31
CA LYS A 20 -7.30 -8.60 5.07
C LYS A 20 -8.56 -8.44 5.91
N SER A 21 -9.61 -9.22 5.62
CA SER A 21 -10.90 -9.12 6.31
C SER A 21 -10.74 -9.31 7.81
N LEU A 22 -11.44 -8.51 8.62
CA LEU A 22 -11.41 -8.64 10.08
C LEU A 22 -11.97 -10.00 10.53
N ILE A 23 -12.96 -10.55 9.81
CA ILE A 23 -13.54 -11.86 10.12
C ILE A 23 -12.53 -13.00 9.94
N ASP A 24 -11.66 -12.88 8.94
CA ASP A 24 -10.64 -13.89 8.63
C ASP A 24 -9.34 -13.67 9.42
N THR A 25 -9.23 -12.56 10.14
CA THR A 25 -8.06 -12.20 10.92
C THR A 25 -8.06 -12.92 12.27
N THR A 26 -6.91 -13.49 12.63
CA THR A 26 -6.69 -14.06 13.96
C THR A 26 -6.12 -12.99 14.89
N PHE A 27 -6.85 -12.72 15.97
CA PHE A 27 -6.42 -11.82 17.04
C PHE A 27 -5.96 -12.66 18.24
N VAL A 28 -4.86 -12.26 18.86
CA VAL A 28 -4.45 -12.81 20.15
C VAL A 28 -4.45 -11.68 21.16
N VAL A 29 -5.47 -11.71 22.03
CA VAL A 29 -5.59 -10.77 23.14
C VAL A 29 -4.68 -11.24 24.25
N VAL A 30 -3.82 -10.36 24.78
CA VAL A 30 -2.86 -10.67 25.83
C VAL A 30 -3.01 -9.66 26.96
N ASP A 31 -2.92 -10.17 28.19
CA ASP A 31 -2.90 -9.40 29.41
C ASP A 31 -1.87 -10.02 30.38
N LEU A 32 -1.23 -9.20 31.21
CA LEU A 32 -0.15 -9.60 32.11
C LEU A 32 -0.35 -9.07 33.53
N GLU A 33 -0.08 -9.93 34.52
CA GLU A 33 0.18 -9.48 35.89
C GLU A 33 1.69 -9.40 36.14
N THR A 34 2.11 -8.40 36.91
CA THR A 34 3.53 -8.07 37.08
C THR A 34 3.85 -7.66 38.52
N THR A 35 5.13 -7.71 38.90
CA THR A 35 5.60 -7.26 40.21
C THR A 35 5.66 -5.73 40.36
N GLY A 36 5.22 -4.96 39.36
CA GLY A 36 5.25 -3.50 39.35
C GLY A 36 5.15 -2.90 37.95
N GLY A 37 5.23 -1.56 37.85
CA GLY A 37 4.90 -0.85 36.61
C GLY A 37 6.01 -0.75 35.54
N SER A 38 7.23 -1.19 35.85
CA SER A 38 8.43 -0.92 35.03
C SER A 38 8.95 -2.19 34.36
N PRO A 39 8.90 -2.32 33.01
CA PRO A 39 9.40 -3.50 32.31
C PRO A 39 10.91 -3.78 32.50
N SER A 40 11.69 -2.75 32.82
CA SER A 40 13.14 -2.87 33.05
C SER A 40 13.50 -3.32 34.46
N GLU A 41 12.63 -3.08 35.44
CA GLU A 41 12.90 -3.33 36.87
C GLU A 41 12.01 -4.42 37.48
N CYS A 42 10.87 -4.71 36.83
CA CYS A 42 9.87 -5.65 37.32
C CYS A 42 9.76 -6.89 36.42
N SER A 43 9.20 -7.95 37.01
CA SER A 43 9.01 -9.25 36.37
C SER A 43 7.53 -9.55 36.15
N ILE A 44 7.23 -10.43 35.19
CA ILE A 44 5.88 -10.97 34.95
C ILE A 44 5.59 -12.06 35.98
N THR A 45 4.37 -12.09 36.52
CA THR A 45 3.88 -13.09 37.49
C THR A 45 2.74 -13.95 36.95
N GLU A 46 2.00 -13.47 35.95
CA GLU A 46 0.97 -14.24 35.25
C GLU A 46 0.86 -13.76 33.80
N ILE A 47 0.57 -14.69 32.88
CA ILE A 47 0.25 -14.42 31.49
C ILE A 47 -1.12 -14.99 31.20
N GLY A 48 -2.00 -14.17 30.63
CA GLY A 48 -3.27 -14.60 30.06
C GLY A 48 -3.34 -14.22 28.59
N ALA A 49 -3.76 -15.15 27.74
CA ALA A 49 -3.99 -14.86 26.34
C ALA A 49 -5.19 -15.62 25.78
N VAL A 50 -5.95 -14.95 24.91
CA VAL A 50 -7.12 -15.52 24.23
C VAL A 50 -6.97 -15.31 22.74
N LYS A 51 -7.03 -16.41 21.99
CA LYS A 51 -6.95 -16.41 20.53
C LYS A 51 -8.35 -16.45 19.94
N VAL A 52 -8.65 -15.51 19.06
CA VAL A 52 -9.98 -15.28 18.48
C VAL A 52 -9.90 -15.18 16.97
N ARG A 53 -10.85 -15.78 16.27
CA ARG A 53 -11.03 -15.64 14.82
C ARG A 53 -12.51 -15.68 14.46
N GLY A 54 -12.97 -14.78 13.60
CA GLY A 54 -14.37 -14.73 13.18
C GLY A 54 -15.37 -14.43 14.31
N GLY A 55 -14.92 -13.82 15.41
CA GLY A 55 -15.74 -13.58 16.61
C GLY A 55 -15.76 -14.75 17.60
N GLU A 56 -15.15 -15.88 17.26
CA GLU A 56 -15.12 -17.08 18.10
C GLU A 56 -13.77 -17.25 18.79
N VAL A 57 -13.80 -17.67 20.06
CA VAL A 57 -12.60 -18.05 20.80
C VAL A 57 -12.13 -19.41 20.28
N ILE A 58 -10.91 -19.45 19.73
CA ILE A 58 -10.30 -20.65 19.15
C ILE A 58 -9.17 -21.23 20.02
N GLY A 59 -8.82 -20.56 21.11
CA GLY A 59 -7.86 -21.06 22.08
C GLY A 59 -7.60 -20.09 23.22
N GLU A 60 -7.16 -20.64 24.35
CA GLU A 60 -6.78 -19.88 25.53
C GLU A 60 -5.45 -20.38 26.06
N PHE A 61 -4.68 -19.46 26.62
CA PHE A 61 -3.42 -19.73 27.26
C PHE A 61 -3.38 -18.99 28.60
N GLN A 62 -3.01 -19.71 29.64
CA GLN A 62 -2.81 -19.12 30.96
C GLN A 62 -1.63 -19.82 31.62
N THR A 63 -0.76 -19.03 32.24
CA THR A 63 0.29 -19.58 33.09
C THR A 63 0.71 -18.58 34.16
N LEU A 64 0.94 -19.07 35.37
CA LEU A 64 1.71 -18.31 36.36
C LEU A 64 3.19 -18.32 35.95
N VAL A 65 3.92 -17.29 36.37
CA VAL A 65 5.34 -17.15 36.06
C VAL A 65 6.09 -16.92 37.36
N ASN A 66 7.18 -17.67 37.57
CA ASN A 66 8.10 -17.39 38.66
C ASN A 66 8.90 -16.11 38.32
N PRO A 67 8.71 -15.00 39.06
CA PRO A 67 9.37 -13.73 38.76
C PRO A 67 10.86 -13.70 39.14
N GLY A 68 11.38 -14.76 39.79
CA GLY A 68 12.76 -14.87 40.25
C GLY A 68 13.09 -14.08 41.53
N GLY A 69 12.07 -13.50 42.17
CA GLY A 69 12.21 -12.68 43.37
C GLY A 69 10.86 -12.48 44.09
N PRO A 70 10.84 -11.79 45.23
CA PRO A 70 9.61 -11.60 46.01
C PRO A 70 8.62 -10.66 45.31
N ILE A 71 7.33 -10.96 45.43
CA ILE A 71 6.24 -10.09 44.97
C ILE A 71 5.98 -9.00 46.04
N PRO A 72 5.97 -7.71 45.68
CA PRO A 72 5.66 -6.64 46.63
C PRO A 72 4.25 -6.83 47.26
N PRO A 73 4.06 -6.62 48.58
CA PRO A 73 2.78 -6.89 49.24
C PRO A 73 1.57 -6.18 48.62
N PHE A 74 1.76 -4.95 48.11
CA PHE A 74 0.67 -4.21 47.47
C PHE A 74 0.23 -4.84 46.13
N ILE A 75 1.13 -5.52 45.41
CA ILE A 75 0.80 -6.27 44.19
C ILE A 75 -0.01 -7.50 44.55
N THR A 76 0.39 -8.25 45.59
CA THR A 76 -0.39 -9.40 46.07
C THR A 76 -1.81 -9.01 46.49
N VAL A 77 -1.99 -7.85 47.12
CA VAL A 77 -3.33 -7.33 47.44
C VAL A 77 -4.12 -6.96 46.18
N LEU A 78 -3.46 -6.46 45.14
CA LEU A 78 -4.10 -6.05 43.90
C LEU A 78 -4.52 -7.24 43.02
N THR A 79 -3.66 -8.24 42.87
CA THR A 79 -3.83 -9.34 41.89
C THR A 79 -4.22 -10.66 42.54
N GLY A 80 -4.08 -10.77 43.87
CA GLY A 80 -4.24 -12.02 44.60
C GLY A 80 -3.10 -13.02 44.41
N ILE A 81 -2.06 -12.70 43.61
CA ILE A 81 -0.93 -13.60 43.35
C ILE A 81 0.07 -13.52 44.51
N THR A 82 0.31 -14.67 45.14
CA THR A 82 1.24 -14.80 46.27
C THR A 82 2.55 -15.45 45.85
N ASP A 83 3.64 -15.21 46.60
CA ASP A 83 4.94 -15.87 46.37
C ASP A 83 4.81 -17.41 46.36
N ALA A 84 3.93 -17.96 47.21
CA ALA A 84 3.69 -19.40 47.27
C ALA A 84 3.10 -19.97 45.97
N MET A 85 2.27 -19.20 45.26
CA MET A 85 1.67 -19.62 43.99
C MET A 85 2.68 -19.67 42.85
N VAL A 86 3.64 -18.73 42.84
CA VAL A 86 4.61 -18.59 41.75
C VAL A 86 5.92 -19.34 42.00
N LEU A 87 6.15 -19.85 43.21
CA LEU A 87 7.39 -20.51 43.58
C LEU A 87 7.74 -21.71 42.68
N THR A 88 6.73 -22.53 42.35
CA THR A 88 6.87 -23.71 41.48
C THR A 88 6.40 -23.46 40.05
N ALA A 89 6.02 -22.22 39.72
CA ALA A 89 5.62 -21.85 38.37
C ALA A 89 6.84 -21.83 37.44
N PRO A 90 6.65 -22.00 36.11
CA PRO A 90 7.74 -21.92 35.16
C PRO A 90 8.44 -20.56 35.22
N PRO A 91 9.77 -20.50 35.02
CA PRO A 91 10.47 -19.24 34.85
C PRO A 91 10.03 -18.55 33.56
N ILE A 92 10.27 -17.24 33.46
CA ILE A 92 9.86 -16.44 32.30
C ILE A 92 10.36 -17.01 30.96
N GLY A 93 11.53 -17.64 30.92
CA GLY A 93 12.05 -18.25 29.69
C GLY A 93 11.09 -19.29 29.10
N GLU A 94 10.68 -20.27 29.92
CA GLU A 94 9.78 -21.35 29.50
C GLU A 94 8.39 -20.79 29.16
N ALA A 95 7.82 -19.96 30.04
CA ALA A 95 6.51 -19.35 29.84
C ALA A 95 6.46 -18.50 28.56
N PHE A 96 7.53 -17.77 28.23
CA PHE A 96 7.63 -16.94 27.04
C PHE A 96 7.68 -17.76 25.76
N PHE A 97 8.41 -18.89 25.73
CA PHE A 97 8.42 -19.78 24.57
C PHE A 97 7.06 -20.42 24.32
N SER A 98 6.40 -20.92 25.38
CA SER A 98 5.04 -21.45 25.25
C SER A 98 4.04 -20.39 24.79
N LEU A 99 4.18 -19.15 25.24
CA LEU A 99 3.37 -18.04 24.75
C LEU A 99 3.62 -17.75 23.27
N LEU A 100 4.88 -17.70 22.80
CA LEU A 100 5.17 -17.46 21.38
C LEU A 100 4.64 -18.58 20.47
N GLU A 101 4.74 -19.83 20.92
CA GLU A 101 4.13 -20.97 20.23
C GLU A 101 2.61 -20.82 20.17
N PHE A 102 1.98 -20.44 21.29
CA PHE A 102 0.55 -20.16 21.33
C PHE A 102 0.16 -18.98 20.42
N ILE A 103 0.93 -17.89 20.37
CA ILE A 103 0.62 -16.73 19.52
C ILE A 103 0.73 -17.11 18.03
N GLY A 104 1.81 -17.79 17.62
CA GLY A 104 2.07 -18.11 16.23
C GLY A 104 2.75 -16.98 15.45
N SER A 105 2.69 -17.02 14.11
CA SER A 105 3.48 -16.14 13.24
C SER A 105 2.94 -14.69 13.17
N PRO A 106 3.80 -13.66 13.10
CA PRO A 106 3.37 -12.26 12.95
C PRO A 106 2.70 -11.92 11.61
N GLU A 107 2.81 -12.78 10.60
CA GLU A 107 2.11 -12.68 9.32
C GLU A 107 0.62 -13.08 9.44
N GLU A 108 0.30 -13.96 10.38
CA GLU A 108 -1.02 -14.55 10.53
C GLU A 108 -1.82 -13.90 11.65
N THR A 109 -1.13 -13.44 12.69
CA THR A 109 -1.74 -12.98 13.95
C THR A 109 -1.50 -11.50 14.25
N ILE A 110 -2.50 -10.91 14.90
CA ILE A 110 -2.47 -9.54 15.40
C ILE A 110 -2.57 -9.59 16.91
N LEU A 111 -1.62 -8.99 17.61
CA LEU A 111 -1.68 -8.88 19.07
C LEU A 111 -2.67 -7.78 19.46
N VAL A 112 -3.40 -8.02 20.53
CA VAL A 112 -4.35 -7.07 21.11
C VAL A 112 -4.09 -6.96 22.60
N ALA A 113 -4.12 -5.76 23.15
CA ALA A 113 -4.06 -5.55 24.59
C ALA A 113 -4.79 -4.25 24.96
N HIS A 114 -5.23 -4.14 26.22
CA HIS A 114 -5.85 -2.93 26.73
C HIS A 114 -4.78 -2.05 27.37
N ASN A 115 -4.43 -0.91 26.74
CA ASN A 115 -3.20 -0.16 27.06
C ASN A 115 -1.93 -0.95 26.70
N ALA A 116 -1.91 -1.45 25.46
CA ALA A 116 -0.88 -2.32 24.90
C ALA A 116 0.60 -1.92 25.12
N PRO A 117 1.00 -0.63 25.24
CA PRO A 117 2.39 -0.30 25.57
C PRO A 117 2.90 -0.95 26.86
N PHE A 118 2.01 -1.25 27.81
CA PHE A 118 2.36 -1.95 29.05
C PHE A 118 2.73 -3.41 28.78
N ASP A 119 1.77 -4.23 28.35
CA ASP A 119 1.94 -5.68 28.18
C ASP A 119 3.03 -6.01 27.15
N ILE A 120 2.96 -5.34 25.99
CA ILE A 120 3.94 -5.53 24.91
C ILE A 120 5.32 -5.03 25.34
N GLY A 121 5.38 -4.02 26.22
CA GLY A 121 6.62 -3.55 26.82
C GLY A 121 7.30 -4.63 27.67
N PHE A 122 6.54 -5.31 28.54
CA PHE A 122 7.02 -6.42 29.36
C PHE A 122 7.45 -7.64 28.53
N LEU A 123 6.70 -7.99 27.48
CA LEU A 123 7.06 -9.08 26.57
C LEU A 123 8.35 -8.77 25.79
N ARG A 124 8.50 -7.53 25.29
CA ARG A 124 9.73 -7.09 24.62
C ARG A 124 10.93 -7.07 25.55
N ALA A 125 10.76 -6.61 26.79
CA ALA A 125 11.82 -6.62 27.79
C ALA A 125 12.24 -8.07 28.12
N SER A 126 11.29 -9.00 28.19
CA SER A 126 11.56 -10.43 28.39
C SER A 126 12.31 -11.04 27.21
N ALA A 127 11.90 -10.73 25.97
CA ALA A 127 12.62 -11.15 24.77
C ALA A 127 14.08 -10.63 24.78
N GLN A 128 14.27 -9.35 25.15
CA GLN A 128 15.59 -8.75 25.26
C GLN A 128 16.46 -9.45 26.31
N ARG A 129 15.93 -9.73 27.52
CA ARG A 129 16.64 -10.46 28.58
C ARG A 129 17.03 -11.88 28.15
N LEU A 130 16.19 -12.53 27.35
CA LEU A 130 16.42 -13.87 26.83
C LEU A 130 17.28 -13.87 25.54
N SER A 131 17.74 -12.70 25.07
CA SER A 131 18.46 -12.54 23.80
C SER A 131 17.69 -13.08 22.58
N ILE A 132 16.37 -12.98 22.61
CA ILE A 132 15.46 -13.36 21.52
C ILE A 132 15.05 -12.11 20.75
N ALA A 133 15.11 -12.17 19.42
CA ALA A 133 14.59 -11.10 18.58
C ALA A 133 13.05 -11.07 18.68
N TRP A 134 12.50 -9.95 19.14
CA TRP A 134 11.05 -9.77 19.22
C TRP A 134 10.40 -9.83 17.82
N PRO A 135 9.46 -10.76 17.55
CA PRO A 135 8.80 -10.83 16.26
C PRO A 135 7.99 -9.56 15.99
N LYS A 136 7.91 -9.15 14.72
CA LYS A 136 7.29 -7.88 14.32
C LYS A 136 5.77 -7.96 14.26
N TYR A 137 5.14 -8.41 15.34
CA TYR A 137 3.68 -8.44 15.47
C TYR A 137 3.09 -7.06 15.27
N GLN A 138 1.97 -7.02 14.55
CA GLN A 138 1.08 -5.87 14.56
C GLN A 138 0.33 -5.87 15.89
N VAL A 139 0.05 -4.67 16.42
CA VAL A 139 -0.56 -4.50 17.75
C VAL A 139 -1.75 -3.56 17.66
N VAL A 140 -2.88 -3.97 18.24
CA VAL A 140 -4.09 -3.17 18.43
C VAL A 140 -4.24 -2.87 19.92
N ASP A 141 -4.43 -1.59 20.24
CA ASP A 141 -4.66 -1.13 21.61
C ASP A 141 -6.14 -0.78 21.78
N THR A 142 -6.88 -1.61 22.52
CA THR A 142 -8.33 -1.43 22.72
C THR A 142 -8.64 -0.12 23.41
N ALA A 143 -7.84 0.30 24.40
CA ALA A 143 -8.02 1.59 25.09
C ALA A 143 -7.89 2.79 24.14
N ARG A 144 -7.08 2.66 23.09
CA ARG A 144 -6.95 3.70 22.05
C ARG A 144 -8.08 3.66 21.05
N ILE A 145 -8.41 2.50 20.47
CA ILE A 145 -9.46 2.42 19.45
C ILE A 145 -10.85 2.77 20.00
N THR A 146 -11.15 2.41 21.26
CA THR A 146 -12.44 2.71 21.88
C THR A 146 -12.72 4.21 21.97
N ARG A 147 -11.69 5.05 22.16
CA ARG A 147 -11.83 6.52 22.22
C ARG A 147 -12.34 7.16 20.93
N TYR A 148 -12.36 6.42 19.83
CA TYR A 148 -12.86 6.91 18.55
C TYR A 148 -14.33 6.54 18.31
N VAL A 149 -14.85 5.54 19.03
CA VAL A 149 -16.22 5.01 18.87
C VAL A 149 -17.08 5.11 20.12
N VAL A 150 -16.50 5.48 21.26
CA VAL A 150 -17.19 5.72 22.53
C VAL A 150 -16.82 7.11 23.04
N THR A 151 -17.83 7.90 23.42
CA THR A 151 -17.69 9.26 23.93
C THR A 151 -17.59 9.29 25.46
N ARG A 152 -17.16 10.43 26.03
CA ARG A 152 -17.13 10.61 27.49
C ARG A 152 -18.50 10.76 28.14
N ASP A 153 -19.54 11.01 27.34
CA ASP A 153 -20.92 11.04 27.83
C ASP A 153 -21.48 9.61 28.00
N GLU A 154 -20.89 8.64 27.28
CA GLU A 154 -21.25 7.22 27.39
C GLU A 154 -20.50 6.50 28.51
N VAL A 155 -19.24 6.86 28.76
CA VAL A 155 -18.40 6.22 29.79
C VAL A 155 -17.59 7.24 30.60
N ARG A 156 -17.52 7.03 31.91
CA ARG A 156 -16.77 7.88 32.85
C ARG A 156 -15.26 7.91 32.58
N ASP A 157 -14.71 6.78 32.16
CA ASP A 157 -13.31 6.58 31.81
C ASP A 157 -13.18 5.39 30.85
N PHE A 158 -11.98 5.21 30.31
CA PHE A 158 -11.68 4.14 29.34
C PHE A 158 -10.87 3.01 29.99
N LYS A 159 -11.06 2.76 31.30
CA LYS A 159 -10.46 1.60 31.96
C LYS A 159 -11.17 0.32 31.52
N LEU A 160 -10.45 -0.81 31.52
CA LEU A 160 -11.00 -2.11 31.10
C LEU A 160 -12.33 -2.42 31.80
N GLY A 161 -12.40 -2.35 33.13
CA GLY A 161 -13.64 -2.62 33.87
C GLY A 161 -14.82 -1.72 33.50
N THR A 162 -14.57 -0.45 33.17
CA THR A 162 -15.64 0.47 32.73
C THR A 162 -16.14 0.08 31.34
N LEU A 163 -15.23 -0.25 30.42
CA LEU A 163 -15.58 -0.64 29.06
C LEU A 163 -16.19 -2.03 28.97
N ALA A 164 -15.72 -2.97 29.78
CA ALA A 164 -16.26 -4.31 29.91
C ALA A 164 -17.73 -4.24 30.34
N ALA A 165 -18.04 -3.46 31.38
CA ALA A 165 -19.42 -3.22 31.79
C ALA A 165 -20.26 -2.54 30.69
N PHE A 166 -19.68 -1.56 30.00
CA PHE A 166 -20.37 -0.81 28.93
C PHE A 166 -20.74 -1.69 27.72
N PHE A 167 -19.83 -2.57 27.29
CA PHE A 167 -20.04 -3.47 26.17
C PHE A 167 -20.73 -4.79 26.57
N GLY A 168 -21.12 -4.95 27.84
CA GLY A 168 -21.83 -6.14 28.32
C GLY A 168 -20.95 -7.39 28.35
N ALA A 169 -19.66 -7.23 28.71
CA ALA A 169 -18.73 -8.35 28.84
C ALA A 169 -19.26 -9.42 29.78
N THR A 170 -19.03 -10.68 29.41
CA THR A 170 -19.45 -11.85 30.19
C THR A 170 -18.54 -12.14 31.37
N THR A 171 -17.29 -11.68 31.28
CA THR A 171 -16.26 -11.83 32.31
C THR A 171 -15.95 -10.46 32.90
N ASN A 172 -16.01 -10.36 34.23
CA ASN A 172 -15.56 -9.17 34.93
C ASN A 172 -14.03 -9.20 35.06
N PRO A 173 -13.33 -8.10 34.72
CA PRO A 173 -11.90 -7.98 34.98
C PRO A 173 -11.66 -7.81 36.48
N GLU A 174 -10.77 -8.62 37.02
CA GLU A 174 -10.51 -8.75 38.47
C GLU A 174 -8.99 -8.83 38.76
N HIS A 175 -8.15 -8.30 37.87
CA HIS A 175 -6.69 -8.38 37.99
C HIS A 175 -6.18 -9.83 38.00
N ARG A 176 -6.74 -10.61 37.08
CA ARG A 176 -6.28 -11.95 36.73
C ARG A 176 -6.13 -12.01 35.23
N ALA A 177 -4.92 -12.33 34.77
CA ALA A 177 -4.54 -12.09 33.38
C ALA A 177 -5.48 -12.75 32.35
N LEU A 178 -5.91 -14.01 32.57
CA LEU A 178 -6.85 -14.65 31.63
C LEU A 178 -8.25 -14.03 31.67
N ALA A 179 -8.74 -13.63 32.86
CA ALA A 179 -10.05 -13.01 32.98
C ALA A 179 -10.07 -11.62 32.31
N ASP A 180 -9.02 -10.85 32.50
CA ASP A 180 -8.84 -9.52 31.91
C ASP A 180 -8.64 -9.63 30.37
N ALA A 181 -7.94 -10.66 29.89
CA ALA A 181 -7.84 -10.97 28.46
C ALA A 181 -9.21 -11.33 27.85
N ARG A 182 -10.04 -12.14 28.53
CA ARG A 182 -11.41 -12.46 28.10
C ARG A 182 -12.31 -11.22 28.09
N ALA A 183 -12.27 -10.39 29.14
CA ALA A 183 -12.99 -9.12 29.16
C ALA A 183 -12.53 -8.20 28.02
N THR A 184 -11.24 -8.21 27.69
CA THR A 184 -10.70 -7.45 26.56
C THR A 184 -11.16 -7.99 25.20
N VAL A 185 -11.43 -9.31 25.06
CA VAL A 185 -12.09 -9.88 23.86
C VAL A 185 -13.48 -9.28 23.69
N ASP A 186 -14.29 -9.26 24.76
CA ASP A 186 -15.65 -8.69 24.71
C ASP A 186 -15.63 -7.20 24.34
N VAL A 187 -14.69 -6.44 24.92
CA VAL A 187 -14.47 -5.03 24.54
C VAL A 187 -14.03 -4.91 23.08
N LEU A 188 -13.14 -5.78 22.60
CA LEU A 188 -12.71 -5.77 21.20
C LEU A 188 -13.89 -6.03 20.25
N HIS A 189 -14.75 -7.00 20.56
CA HIS A 189 -15.95 -7.30 19.78
C HIS A 189 -16.90 -6.10 19.73
N GLY A 190 -17.22 -5.49 20.87
CA GLY A 190 -18.09 -4.32 20.91
C GLY A 190 -17.51 -3.10 20.18
N VAL A 191 -16.18 -2.93 20.21
CA VAL A 191 -15.51 -1.88 19.43
C VAL A 191 -15.58 -2.17 17.93
N ILE A 192 -15.30 -3.41 17.50
CA ILE A 192 -15.38 -3.80 16.09
C ILE A 192 -16.82 -3.65 15.56
N GLU A 193 -17.82 -4.00 16.35
CA GLU A 193 -19.24 -3.80 16.00
C GLU A 193 -19.54 -2.33 15.72
N ARG A 194 -19.16 -1.43 16.63
CA ARG A 194 -19.32 0.02 16.43
C ARG A 194 -18.52 0.53 15.23
N LEU A 195 -17.32 0.02 15.02
CA LEU A 195 -16.47 0.35 13.87
C LEU A 195 -17.12 -0.08 12.54
N GLY A 196 -17.89 -1.18 12.54
CA GLY A 196 -18.67 -1.64 11.40
C GLY A 196 -19.62 -0.57 10.87
N SER A 197 -20.25 0.24 11.75
CA SER A 197 -21.09 1.38 11.34
C SER A 197 -20.32 2.48 10.59
N PHE A 198 -19.00 2.53 10.73
CA PHE A 198 -18.12 3.43 9.98
C PHE A 198 -17.54 2.79 8.71
N GLY A 199 -17.95 1.57 8.37
CA GLY A 199 -17.48 0.81 7.22
C GLY A 199 -16.07 0.25 7.39
N VAL A 200 -15.64 0.01 8.63
CA VAL A 200 -14.35 -0.63 8.94
C VAL A 200 -14.57 -2.14 8.92
N THR A 201 -14.08 -2.81 7.89
CA THR A 201 -14.26 -4.27 7.72
C THR A 201 -12.96 -5.02 7.47
N THR A 202 -11.87 -4.31 7.19
CA THR A 202 -10.53 -4.89 6.97
C THR A 202 -9.52 -4.43 8.03
N LEU A 203 -8.42 -5.18 8.16
CA LEU A 203 -7.31 -4.81 9.03
C LEU A 203 -6.71 -3.46 8.63
N GLU A 204 -6.64 -3.17 7.34
CA GLU A 204 -6.20 -1.89 6.79
C GLU A 204 -7.11 -0.74 7.23
N ASP A 205 -8.43 -0.95 7.25
CA ASP A 205 -9.40 0.04 7.74
C ASP A 205 -9.23 0.28 9.23
N LEU A 206 -9.09 -0.78 10.03
CA LEU A 206 -8.89 -0.72 11.48
C LEU A 206 -7.60 0.05 11.81
N ARG A 207 -6.51 -0.26 11.09
CA ARG A 207 -5.22 0.45 11.20
C ARG A 207 -5.35 1.91 10.78
N GLY A 208 -6.10 2.17 9.72
CA GLY A 208 -6.54 3.50 9.34
C GLY A 208 -7.12 4.18 10.57
N PHE A 209 -8.26 3.70 11.07
CA PHE A 209 -9.12 4.36 12.07
C PHE A 209 -8.37 4.92 13.30
N THR A 210 -7.29 4.26 13.73
CA THR A 210 -6.41 4.67 14.86
C THR A 210 -5.66 6.00 14.69
N ASN A 211 -5.62 6.59 13.50
CA ASN A 211 -4.96 7.88 13.27
C ASN A 211 -5.96 9.05 13.24
N ARG A 212 -5.69 10.11 14.02
CA ARG A 212 -6.57 11.28 14.20
C ARG A 212 -6.97 11.91 12.85
N VAL A 213 -8.24 11.77 12.47
CA VAL A 213 -8.93 12.68 11.54
C VAL A 213 -9.42 13.88 12.34
N THR A 214 -9.02 15.09 11.95
CA THR A 214 -9.48 16.33 12.60
C THR A 214 -11.00 16.52 12.42
N GLU A 215 -11.70 17.19 13.34
CA GLU A 215 -13.14 17.48 13.18
C GLU A 215 -13.45 18.26 11.88
N ALA A 216 -12.52 19.11 11.44
CA ALA A 216 -12.60 19.81 10.16
C ALA A 216 -12.66 18.85 8.96
N GLN A 217 -11.90 17.75 8.99
CA GLN A 217 -11.93 16.71 7.96
C GLN A 217 -13.20 15.84 8.07
N ARG A 218 -13.67 15.53 9.28
CA ARG A 218 -14.93 14.78 9.47
C ARG A 218 -16.12 15.51 8.88
N ARG A 219 -16.22 16.84 9.10
CA ARG A 219 -17.29 17.67 8.54
C ARG A 219 -17.31 17.70 7.01
N LYS A 220 -16.17 17.47 6.35
CA LYS A 220 -16.02 17.47 4.89
C LYS A 220 -16.15 16.09 4.23
N ARG A 221 -16.50 15.03 4.99
CA ARG A 221 -16.75 13.69 4.42
C ARG A 221 -17.81 13.68 3.32
N HIS A 222 -18.77 14.60 3.39
CA HIS A 222 -19.82 14.74 2.38
C HIS A 222 -19.27 15.00 0.98
N PHE A 223 -18.02 15.46 0.81
CA PHE A 223 -17.39 15.58 -0.52
C PHE A 223 -17.22 14.23 -1.24
N ALA A 224 -17.24 13.11 -0.51
CA ALA A 224 -17.19 11.77 -1.09
C ALA A 224 -18.59 11.19 -1.38
N GLU A 225 -19.65 11.82 -0.88
CA GLU A 225 -21.02 11.35 -1.07
C GLU A 225 -21.48 11.63 -2.50
N GLY A 226 -22.26 10.71 -3.08
CA GLY A 226 -22.75 10.85 -4.47
C GLY A 226 -21.70 10.65 -5.57
N LEU A 227 -20.41 10.52 -5.25
CA LEU A 227 -19.39 10.25 -6.26
C LEU A 227 -19.53 8.86 -6.89
N PRO A 228 -19.17 8.71 -8.19
CA PRO A 228 -19.32 7.46 -8.93
C PRO A 228 -18.23 6.43 -8.57
N ASN A 229 -18.53 5.16 -8.84
CA ASN A 229 -17.60 4.04 -8.68
C ASN A 229 -16.82 3.75 -9.98
N SER A 230 -16.45 4.78 -10.72
CA SER A 230 -15.77 4.71 -12.02
C SER A 230 -14.34 5.27 -11.95
N PRO A 231 -13.47 4.95 -12.93
CA PRO A 231 -12.19 5.61 -13.10
C PRO A 231 -12.35 7.10 -13.43
N GLY A 232 -11.42 7.93 -12.97
CA GLY A 232 -11.47 9.34 -13.29
C GLY A 232 -10.43 10.19 -12.57
N VAL A 233 -10.54 11.49 -12.82
CA VAL A 233 -9.75 12.55 -12.17
C VAL A 233 -10.59 13.21 -11.09
N TYR A 234 -10.03 13.43 -9.91
CA TYR A 234 -10.64 14.24 -8.86
C TYR A 234 -9.80 15.50 -8.59
N ILE A 235 -10.48 16.61 -8.33
CA ILE A 235 -9.91 17.94 -8.18
C ILE A 235 -10.45 18.55 -6.90
N PHE A 236 -9.58 18.77 -5.91
CA PHE A 236 -9.93 19.58 -4.73
C PHE A 236 -9.73 21.05 -5.08
N ARG A 237 -10.75 21.87 -4.84
CA ARG A 237 -10.70 23.32 -5.06
C ARG A 237 -10.95 24.11 -3.79
N ASP A 238 -10.42 25.32 -3.73
CA ASP A 238 -10.77 26.29 -2.68
C ASP A 238 -12.03 27.10 -3.02
N LEU A 239 -12.37 28.03 -2.12
CA LEU A 239 -13.52 28.94 -2.24
C LEU A 239 -13.43 29.84 -3.49
N SER A 240 -12.23 30.21 -3.93
CA SER A 240 -12.02 30.99 -5.17
C SER A 240 -12.10 30.13 -6.44
N GLY A 241 -12.19 28.80 -6.31
CA GLY A 241 -12.20 27.87 -7.43
C GLY A 241 -10.81 27.49 -7.94
N GLU A 242 -9.73 27.88 -7.27
CA GLU A 242 -8.37 27.47 -7.62
C GLU A 242 -8.17 25.99 -7.31
N ALA A 243 -7.47 25.26 -8.19
CA ALA A 243 -7.16 23.85 -7.95
C ALA A 243 -6.07 23.71 -6.87
N LEU A 244 -6.43 23.14 -5.73
CA LEU A 244 -5.49 22.86 -4.64
C LEU A 244 -4.74 21.56 -4.87
N TYR A 245 -5.44 20.52 -5.32
CA TYR A 245 -4.91 19.19 -5.56
C TYR A 245 -5.66 18.47 -6.67
N ILE A 246 -4.94 17.76 -7.53
CA ILE A 246 -5.50 16.96 -8.63
C ILE A 246 -4.93 15.54 -8.53
N GLY A 247 -5.76 14.52 -8.73
CA GLY A 247 -5.28 13.15 -8.75
C GLY A 247 -6.18 12.20 -9.53
N THR A 248 -5.70 10.99 -9.78
CA THR A 248 -6.43 9.94 -10.50
C THR A 248 -6.69 8.70 -9.67
N THR A 249 -7.66 7.91 -10.13
CA THR A 249 -8.08 6.69 -9.47
C THR A 249 -8.91 5.81 -10.41
N ARG A 250 -8.96 4.51 -10.12
CA ARG A 250 -9.89 3.56 -10.76
C ARG A 250 -11.30 3.64 -10.18
N ASN A 251 -11.44 4.22 -8.98
CA ASN A 251 -12.72 4.39 -8.30
C ASN A 251 -12.72 5.75 -7.57
N LEU A 252 -13.52 6.69 -8.09
CA LEU A 252 -13.61 8.07 -7.59
C LEU A 252 -14.12 8.13 -6.15
N ARG A 253 -15.25 7.48 -5.86
CA ARG A 253 -15.86 7.46 -4.52
C ARG A 253 -14.89 6.96 -3.45
N SER A 254 -14.33 5.77 -3.65
CA SER A 254 -13.47 5.11 -2.67
C SER A 254 -12.20 5.91 -2.41
N ARG A 255 -11.59 6.45 -3.47
CA ARG A 255 -10.38 7.25 -3.35
C ARG A 255 -10.61 8.57 -2.64
N VAL A 256 -11.68 9.28 -2.99
CA VAL A 256 -12.00 10.57 -2.35
C VAL A 256 -12.35 10.35 -0.88
N LYS A 257 -13.07 9.27 -0.54
CA LYS A 257 -13.36 8.87 0.84
C LYS A 257 -12.10 8.71 1.70
N THR A 258 -11.02 8.15 1.15
CA THR A 258 -9.74 7.94 1.86
C THR A 258 -9.13 9.24 2.43
N TYR A 259 -9.38 10.39 1.81
CA TYR A 259 -8.87 11.68 2.30
C TYR A 259 -9.50 12.13 3.62
N PHE A 260 -10.73 11.69 3.88
CA PHE A 260 -11.47 12.01 5.10
C PHE A 260 -11.46 10.87 6.11
N THR A 261 -10.74 9.79 5.79
CA THR A 261 -10.44 8.73 6.73
C THR A 261 -9.03 8.90 7.26
N SER A 262 -8.77 8.18 8.32
CA SER A 262 -7.48 8.15 8.99
C SER A 262 -6.36 7.49 8.18
N ALA A 263 -6.69 6.86 7.05
CA ALA A 263 -5.72 6.28 6.10
C ALA A 263 -4.83 7.38 5.48
N GLU A 264 -5.32 8.61 5.41
CA GLU A 264 -4.52 9.75 5.01
C GLU A 264 -3.69 10.27 6.19
N THR A 265 -2.38 10.00 6.18
CA THR A 265 -1.45 10.37 7.25
C THR A 265 -0.60 11.59 6.93
N ARG A 266 -0.67 12.10 5.69
CA ARG A 266 0.20 13.19 5.23
C ARG A 266 -0.33 14.54 5.72
N LYS A 267 0.39 15.18 6.65
CA LYS A 267 0.07 16.54 7.17
C LYS A 267 -0.26 17.56 6.08
N ARG A 268 0.52 17.59 4.99
CA ARG A 268 0.30 18.49 3.85
C ARG A 268 -1.06 18.28 3.15
N ILE A 269 -1.56 17.04 3.13
CA ILE A 269 -2.88 16.74 2.58
C ILE A 269 -3.98 17.16 3.57
N HIS A 270 -3.73 17.06 4.88
CA HIS A 270 -4.65 17.62 5.88
C HIS A 270 -4.80 19.12 5.73
N ASP A 271 -3.70 19.84 5.54
CA ASP A 271 -3.70 21.29 5.26
C ASP A 271 -4.50 21.63 3.99
N MET A 272 -4.39 20.78 2.94
CA MET A 272 -5.15 20.93 1.71
C MET A 272 -6.65 20.76 1.96
N ILE A 273 -7.06 19.72 2.67
CA ILE A 273 -8.48 19.45 2.98
C ILE A 273 -9.08 20.56 3.84
N ALA A 274 -8.29 21.13 4.76
CA ALA A 274 -8.73 22.28 5.56
C ALA A 274 -9.11 23.48 4.67
N LEU A 275 -8.35 23.72 3.60
CA LEU A 275 -8.58 24.79 2.62
C LEU A 275 -9.62 24.43 1.54
N ALA A 276 -9.86 23.14 1.28
CA ALA A 276 -10.74 22.69 0.22
C ALA A 276 -12.22 23.02 0.51
N ASP A 277 -12.88 23.66 -0.44
CA ASP A 277 -14.30 24.00 -0.43
C ASP A 277 -15.17 22.92 -1.10
N ARG A 278 -14.64 22.27 -2.15
CA ARG A 278 -15.35 21.22 -2.87
C ARG A 278 -14.42 20.25 -3.57
N VAL A 279 -14.98 19.13 -4.01
CA VAL A 279 -14.33 18.16 -4.90
C VAL A 279 -15.11 18.10 -6.21
N GLU A 280 -14.41 18.35 -7.31
CA GLU A 280 -14.91 18.10 -8.65
C GLU A 280 -14.35 16.78 -9.17
N VAL A 281 -15.14 16.05 -9.96
CA VAL A 281 -14.70 14.80 -10.58
C VAL A 281 -14.94 14.84 -12.08
N ILE A 282 -14.07 14.14 -12.80
CA ILE A 282 -14.20 13.91 -14.23
C ILE A 282 -14.08 12.41 -14.45
N GLU A 283 -15.20 11.78 -14.76
CA GLU A 283 -15.24 10.37 -15.13
C GLU A 283 -14.53 10.14 -16.46
N THR A 284 -13.84 9.01 -16.55
CA THR A 284 -13.14 8.58 -17.75
C THR A 284 -13.39 7.10 -17.99
N PRO A 285 -13.63 6.65 -19.23
CA PRO A 285 -13.76 5.24 -19.58
C PRO A 285 -12.62 4.35 -19.08
N THR A 286 -11.39 4.89 -19.00
CA THR A 286 -10.21 4.11 -18.58
C THR A 286 -9.33 4.87 -17.60
N ILE A 287 -8.59 4.13 -16.76
CA ILE A 287 -7.60 4.73 -15.86
C ILE A 287 -6.47 5.46 -16.62
N ILE A 288 -6.12 4.98 -17.81
CA ILE A 288 -5.07 5.58 -18.63
C ILE A 288 -5.50 6.98 -19.07
N GLU A 289 -6.75 7.11 -19.52
CA GLU A 289 -7.31 8.42 -19.89
C GLU A 289 -7.37 9.36 -18.68
N ALA A 290 -7.73 8.84 -17.50
CA ALA A 290 -7.68 9.61 -16.25
C ALA A 290 -6.27 10.16 -16.00
N GLU A 291 -5.24 9.32 -16.10
CA GLU A 291 -3.84 9.68 -15.89
C GLU A 291 -3.36 10.74 -16.89
N ILE A 292 -3.71 10.60 -18.19
CA ILE A 292 -3.40 11.62 -19.20
C ILE A 292 -4.05 12.96 -18.84
N ARG A 293 -5.32 12.91 -18.42
CA ARG A 293 -6.10 14.12 -18.12
C ARG A 293 -5.61 14.80 -16.85
N GLU A 294 -5.19 14.06 -15.84
CA GLU A 294 -4.54 14.58 -14.63
C GLU A 294 -3.32 15.43 -14.98
N LEU A 295 -2.48 14.95 -15.90
CA LEU A 295 -1.24 15.62 -16.27
C LEU A 295 -1.52 16.96 -16.93
N ARG A 296 -2.44 16.97 -17.91
CA ARG A 296 -2.90 18.21 -18.58
C ARG A 296 -3.50 19.20 -17.58
N LEU A 297 -4.27 18.72 -16.62
CA LEU A 297 -4.88 19.54 -15.58
C LEU A 297 -3.85 20.09 -14.58
N ILE A 298 -2.86 19.30 -14.19
CA ILE A 298 -1.76 19.76 -13.33
C ILE A 298 -0.89 20.79 -14.07
N ALA A 299 -0.59 20.57 -15.35
CA ALA A 299 0.22 21.50 -16.15
C ALA A 299 -0.45 22.87 -16.29
N SER A 300 -1.76 22.87 -16.57
CA SER A 300 -2.55 24.09 -16.73
C SER A 300 -2.88 24.82 -15.41
N ASN A 301 -3.13 24.09 -14.31
CA ASN A 301 -3.56 24.68 -13.04
C ASN A 301 -2.43 24.84 -12.01
N ARG A 302 -1.31 24.14 -12.17
CA ARG A 302 -0.15 24.12 -11.26
C ARG A 302 -0.52 24.05 -9.76
N PRO A 303 -1.37 23.08 -9.36
CA PRO A 303 -1.95 23.02 -8.02
C PRO A 303 -0.90 22.97 -6.90
N ARG A 304 -1.11 23.79 -5.87
CA ARG A 304 -0.12 24.04 -4.82
C ARG A 304 0.29 22.78 -4.06
N PHE A 305 -0.59 21.78 -3.93
CA PHE A 305 -0.36 20.57 -3.15
C PHE A 305 0.19 19.35 -3.93
N ASN A 306 0.23 19.38 -5.26
CA ASN A 306 0.81 18.30 -6.08
C ASN A 306 2.35 18.34 -6.10
N ARG A 307 3.05 17.61 -5.22
CA ARG A 307 4.53 17.65 -5.13
C ARG A 307 5.26 16.72 -6.12
N ARG A 308 4.78 15.49 -6.35
CA ARG A 308 5.47 14.51 -7.23
C ARG A 308 5.51 14.98 -8.69
N SER A 309 4.45 15.63 -9.15
CA SER A 309 4.34 16.20 -10.50
C SER A 309 4.97 17.59 -10.64
N ARG A 310 5.56 18.14 -9.56
CA ARG A 310 6.26 19.45 -9.56
C ARG A 310 7.77 19.35 -9.76
N PHE A 311 8.35 18.15 -9.71
CA PHE A 311 9.81 17.91 -9.82
C PHE A 311 10.09 16.83 -10.87
N GLN A 312 9.74 17.11 -12.13
CA GLN A 312 10.03 16.22 -13.27
C GLN A 312 11.55 15.96 -13.44
N GLU A 313 12.40 16.82 -12.87
CA GLU A 313 13.87 16.70 -12.87
C GLU A 313 14.44 15.50 -12.09
N LYS A 314 13.62 14.76 -11.32
CA LYS A 314 14.05 13.53 -10.60
C LYS A 314 13.47 12.25 -11.18
N ALA A 315 12.61 12.39 -12.18
CA ALA A 315 11.96 11.26 -12.80
C ALA A 315 12.87 10.55 -13.80
N ILE A 316 12.45 9.35 -14.22
CA ILE A 316 13.15 8.56 -15.21
C ILE A 316 12.63 8.93 -16.59
N TRP A 317 13.54 9.14 -17.53
CA TRP A 317 13.23 9.45 -18.92
C TRP A 317 13.85 8.39 -19.83
N ILE A 318 13.23 8.16 -20.98
CA ILE A 318 13.79 7.39 -22.09
C ILE A 318 14.35 8.38 -23.09
N ARG A 319 15.55 8.10 -23.59
CA ARG A 319 16.16 8.83 -24.70
C ARG A 319 16.81 7.88 -25.68
N MET A 320 17.12 8.39 -26.86
CA MET A 320 18.03 7.74 -27.77
C MET A 320 19.49 8.09 -27.42
N THR A 321 20.40 7.13 -27.63
CA THR A 321 21.84 7.38 -27.52
C THR A 321 22.35 8.19 -28.70
N ASP A 322 23.35 9.04 -28.45
CA ASP A 322 24.06 9.78 -29.48
C ASP A 322 25.21 8.93 -30.03
N GLU A 323 24.90 8.05 -30.98
CA GLU A 323 25.84 7.19 -31.68
C GLU A 323 25.31 6.83 -33.08
N PRO A 324 26.14 6.39 -34.05
CA PRO A 324 25.69 6.13 -35.43
C PRO A 324 24.55 5.11 -35.57
N TYR A 325 24.44 4.18 -34.64
CA TYR A 325 23.33 3.25 -34.55
C TYR A 325 22.64 3.44 -33.19
N PRO A 326 21.78 4.46 -33.03
CA PRO A 326 21.15 4.79 -31.75
C PRO A 326 20.37 3.61 -31.15
N ARG A 327 20.31 3.56 -29.83
CA ARG A 327 19.44 2.66 -29.05
C ARG A 327 18.69 3.44 -27.98
N LEU A 328 17.66 2.82 -27.41
CA LEU A 328 16.94 3.40 -26.29
C LEU A 328 17.70 3.17 -24.97
N THR A 329 17.68 4.18 -24.11
CA THR A 329 18.26 4.10 -22.77
C THR A 329 17.43 4.90 -21.78
N GLN A 330 17.40 4.42 -20.53
CA GLN A 330 16.77 5.13 -19.42
C GLN A 330 17.79 5.97 -18.66
N VAL A 331 17.41 7.20 -18.32
CA VAL A 331 18.24 8.16 -17.57
C VAL A 331 17.45 8.75 -16.40
N ARG A 332 18.17 9.24 -15.38
CA ARG A 332 17.57 9.95 -14.25
C ARG A 332 17.84 11.44 -14.38
N GLY A 333 16.76 12.20 -14.31
CA GLY A 333 16.79 13.65 -14.26
C GLY A 333 17.12 14.35 -15.57
N ALA A 334 16.53 15.53 -15.70
CA ALA A 334 16.55 16.39 -16.87
C ALA A 334 17.74 17.38 -16.88
N THR A 335 18.77 17.16 -16.06
CA THR A 335 19.83 18.16 -15.80
C THR A 335 20.72 18.47 -17.02
N THR A 336 20.48 17.79 -18.14
CA THR A 336 21.03 18.12 -19.47
C THR A 336 19.95 17.93 -20.55
N LEU A 337 18.76 18.50 -20.36
CA LEU A 337 17.83 18.73 -21.48
C LEU A 337 18.47 19.77 -22.41
N ASN A 338 19.32 19.32 -23.33
CA ASN A 338 19.50 20.03 -24.58
C ASN A 338 18.26 19.70 -25.43
N ASP A 339 17.61 20.72 -25.99
CA ASP A 339 16.45 20.60 -26.88
C ASP A 339 16.75 19.77 -28.15
N GLU A 340 18.03 19.48 -28.42
CA GLU A 340 18.50 18.66 -29.55
C GLU A 340 18.41 17.15 -29.32
N VAL A 341 18.23 16.69 -28.07
CA VAL A 341 18.15 15.25 -27.75
C VAL A 341 16.70 14.89 -27.46
N THR A 342 16.21 13.80 -28.05
CA THR A 342 14.83 13.31 -27.91
C THR A 342 14.60 12.67 -26.55
N TRP A 343 13.54 13.10 -25.86
CA TRP A 343 13.14 12.53 -24.57
C TRP A 343 11.69 12.06 -24.60
N SER A 344 11.40 10.95 -23.92
CA SER A 344 10.04 10.47 -23.63
C SER A 344 9.97 10.11 -22.14
N GLY A 345 8.85 10.39 -21.49
CA GLY A 345 8.69 10.32 -20.03
C GLY A 345 8.08 11.62 -19.50
N PRO A 346 8.07 11.87 -18.17
CA PRO A 346 8.68 11.10 -17.08
C PRO A 346 7.94 9.82 -16.65
N PHE A 347 8.67 8.73 -16.44
CA PHE A 347 8.16 7.45 -15.91
C PHE A 347 8.24 7.36 -14.37
N ASN A 348 7.32 6.60 -13.74
CA ASN A 348 7.22 6.46 -12.27
C ASN A 348 8.30 5.56 -11.65
N GLY A 349 9.13 4.90 -12.46
CA GLY A 349 10.10 3.93 -12.00
C GLY A 349 10.88 3.32 -13.16
N ARG A 350 11.93 2.55 -12.83
CA ARG A 350 12.75 1.86 -13.84
C ARG A 350 11.93 0.81 -14.58
N ASP A 351 11.04 0.12 -13.88
CA ASP A 351 10.25 -0.97 -14.47
C ASP A 351 9.23 -0.44 -15.47
N GLU A 352 8.60 0.70 -15.18
CA GLU A 352 7.67 1.35 -16.12
C GLU A 352 8.40 1.88 -17.36
N ALA A 353 9.56 2.52 -17.17
CA ALA A 353 10.40 2.95 -18.28
C ALA A 353 10.88 1.75 -19.13
N GLN A 354 11.26 0.65 -18.49
CA GLN A 354 11.69 -0.57 -19.17
C GLN A 354 10.55 -1.19 -20.01
N ARG A 355 9.34 -1.28 -19.46
CA ARG A 355 8.16 -1.74 -20.21
C ARG A 355 7.83 -0.83 -21.40
N ALA A 356 8.01 0.48 -21.26
CA ALA A 356 7.84 1.42 -22.35
C ALA A 356 8.93 1.28 -23.43
N ILE A 357 10.19 1.03 -23.05
CA ILE A 357 11.26 0.69 -24.00
C ILE A 357 10.91 -0.60 -24.76
N GLU A 358 10.38 -1.61 -24.09
CA GLU A 358 9.97 -2.86 -24.74
C GLU A 358 8.80 -2.68 -25.72
N ALA A 359 7.84 -1.81 -25.40
CA ALA A 359 6.79 -1.39 -26.34
C ALA A 359 7.40 -0.78 -27.61
N LEU A 360 8.34 0.15 -27.47
CA LEU A 360 9.01 0.78 -28.61
C LEU A 360 9.82 -0.23 -29.44
N TYR A 361 10.49 -1.19 -28.80
CA TYR A 361 11.22 -2.24 -29.51
C TYR A 361 10.33 -3.27 -30.23
N GLU A 362 9.07 -3.41 -29.82
CA GLU A 362 8.11 -4.25 -30.55
C GLU A 362 7.65 -3.56 -31.84
N SER A 363 7.59 -2.22 -31.85
CA SER A 363 7.19 -1.43 -33.02
C SER A 363 8.36 -1.08 -33.95
N PHE A 364 9.55 -0.88 -33.42
CA PHE A 364 10.72 -0.43 -34.19
C PHE A 364 11.90 -1.39 -34.02
N PRO A 365 12.36 -2.06 -35.09
CA PRO A 365 13.42 -3.07 -35.04
C PRO A 365 14.82 -2.44 -34.99
N ILE A 366 15.05 -1.59 -33.99
CA ILE A 366 16.35 -0.99 -33.68
C ILE A 366 17.12 -1.85 -32.67
N ARG A 367 18.43 -1.64 -32.59
CA ARG A 367 19.30 -2.48 -31.75
C ARG A 367 19.04 -2.29 -30.25
N GLN A 368 19.22 -3.38 -29.52
CA GLN A 368 19.11 -3.42 -28.05
C GLN A 368 20.45 -3.70 -27.36
N CYS A 369 21.48 -4.08 -28.13
CA CYS A 369 22.79 -4.40 -27.60
C CYS A 369 23.48 -3.15 -27.02
N LYS A 370 24.24 -3.33 -25.93
CA LYS A 370 24.96 -2.25 -25.24
C LYS A 370 26.26 -1.79 -25.93
N PRO A 371 27.10 -2.68 -26.51
CA PRO A 371 28.39 -2.28 -27.08
C PRO A 371 28.22 -1.36 -28.29
N ARG A 372 28.92 -0.22 -28.32
CA ARG A 372 28.90 0.73 -29.44
C ARG A 372 29.36 0.05 -30.72
N ILE A 373 28.59 0.23 -31.80
CA ILE A 373 28.92 -0.34 -33.10
C ILE A 373 29.91 0.58 -33.80
N THR A 374 31.07 0.03 -34.14
CA THR A 374 32.17 0.67 -34.88
C THR A 374 32.63 -0.26 -36.00
N LEU A 375 33.35 0.28 -36.99
CA LEU A 375 33.92 -0.55 -38.08
C LEU A 375 34.81 -1.69 -37.54
N THR A 376 35.51 -1.47 -36.42
CA THR A 376 36.33 -2.51 -35.78
C THR A 376 35.46 -3.58 -35.11
N SER A 377 34.44 -3.18 -34.33
CA SER A 377 33.58 -4.15 -33.64
C SER A 377 32.76 -5.00 -34.62
N MET A 378 32.45 -4.48 -35.81
CA MET A 378 31.70 -5.22 -36.84
C MET A 378 32.45 -6.46 -37.34
N LYS A 379 33.80 -6.41 -37.36
CA LYS A 379 34.63 -7.53 -37.83
C LYS A 379 34.58 -8.75 -36.92
N SER A 380 34.30 -8.54 -35.64
CA SER A 380 34.28 -9.59 -34.61
C SER A 380 32.88 -9.89 -34.07
N ALA A 381 31.85 -9.21 -34.57
CA ALA A 381 30.48 -9.42 -34.12
C ALA A 381 29.87 -10.66 -34.77
N SER A 382 28.98 -11.34 -34.05
CA SER A 382 28.19 -12.46 -34.54
C SER A 382 26.71 -12.11 -34.59
N ALA A 383 25.94 -12.86 -35.38
CA ALA A 383 24.48 -12.81 -35.32
C ALA A 383 23.99 -13.14 -33.90
N CYS A 384 22.90 -12.48 -33.49
CA CYS A 384 22.28 -12.69 -32.18
C CYS A 384 20.81 -13.08 -32.36
N ALA A 385 20.20 -13.64 -31.32
CA ALA A 385 18.82 -14.11 -31.37
C ALA A 385 17.79 -13.03 -31.79
N LEU A 386 18.07 -11.74 -31.59
CA LEU A 386 17.18 -10.67 -32.03
C LEU A 386 17.10 -10.54 -33.55
N LEU A 387 18.14 -10.94 -34.29
CA LEU A 387 18.10 -11.01 -35.75
C LEU A 387 17.15 -12.12 -36.19
N ASP A 388 17.29 -13.31 -35.61
CA ASP A 388 16.46 -14.48 -35.94
C ASP A 388 14.98 -14.24 -35.63
N LEU A 389 14.71 -13.44 -34.59
CA LEU A 389 13.37 -13.01 -34.20
C LEU A 389 12.85 -11.79 -34.99
N GLY A 390 13.64 -11.23 -35.92
CA GLY A 390 13.28 -10.05 -36.71
C GLY A 390 13.17 -8.74 -35.90
N LYS A 391 13.67 -8.72 -34.67
CA LYS A 391 13.61 -7.55 -33.76
C LYS A 391 14.78 -6.57 -33.95
N CYS A 392 15.75 -6.91 -34.79
CA CYS A 392 16.86 -6.04 -35.14
C CYS A 392 17.40 -6.42 -36.52
N GLY A 393 17.67 -5.44 -37.40
CA GLY A 393 18.30 -5.70 -38.70
C GLY A 393 19.80 -6.03 -38.65
N ALA A 394 20.36 -6.20 -37.45
CA ALA A 394 21.76 -6.55 -37.21
C ALA A 394 22.79 -5.64 -37.91
N PRO A 395 22.76 -4.31 -37.66
CA PRO A 395 23.80 -3.41 -38.14
C PRO A 395 25.20 -3.78 -37.61
N CYS A 396 25.29 -4.49 -36.48
CA CYS A 396 26.55 -4.89 -35.87
C CYS A 396 27.38 -5.87 -36.72
N ILE A 397 26.77 -6.56 -37.69
CA ILE A 397 27.45 -7.45 -38.63
C ILE A 397 27.33 -6.94 -40.07
N GLY A 398 26.87 -5.71 -40.26
CA GLY A 398 26.73 -5.07 -41.58
C GLY A 398 25.54 -5.54 -42.43
N LEU A 399 24.62 -6.35 -41.90
CA LEU A 399 23.43 -6.79 -42.64
C LEU A 399 22.41 -5.66 -42.89
N GLN A 400 22.41 -4.64 -42.04
CA GLN A 400 21.60 -3.44 -42.23
C GLN A 400 22.50 -2.23 -42.45
N SER A 401 22.24 -1.50 -43.53
CA SER A 401 22.96 -0.29 -43.88
C SER A 401 22.68 0.84 -42.87
N PHE A 402 23.61 1.79 -42.78
CA PHE A 402 23.43 2.99 -41.98
C PHE A 402 22.16 3.76 -42.37
N ASP A 403 21.92 3.97 -43.66
CA ASP A 403 20.76 4.74 -44.13
C ASP A 403 19.43 4.06 -43.81
N SER A 404 19.36 2.73 -43.98
CA SER A 404 18.17 1.94 -43.60
C SER A 404 17.90 2.04 -42.10
N TYR A 405 18.94 1.88 -41.27
CA TYR A 405 18.80 2.01 -39.83
C TYR A 405 18.38 3.42 -39.41
N ASN A 406 18.99 4.44 -40.02
CA ASN A 406 18.74 5.85 -39.74
C ASN A 406 17.28 6.23 -40.06
N SER A 407 16.71 5.68 -41.12
CA SER A 407 15.29 5.88 -41.47
C SER A 407 14.36 5.40 -40.35
N ILE A 408 14.60 4.20 -39.81
CA ILE A 408 13.80 3.62 -38.71
C ILE A 408 13.96 4.47 -37.45
N THR A 409 15.17 4.91 -37.14
CA THR A 409 15.40 5.75 -35.96
C THR A 409 14.77 7.13 -36.08
N LYS A 410 14.66 7.71 -37.29
CA LYS A 410 13.93 8.96 -37.53
C LYS A 410 12.42 8.78 -37.34
N GLU A 411 11.88 7.65 -37.78
CA GLU A 411 10.46 7.33 -37.57
C GLU A 411 10.16 7.12 -36.08
N LEU A 412 11.01 6.38 -35.37
CA LEU A 412 10.94 6.24 -33.91
C LEU A 412 10.99 7.60 -33.21
N HIS A 413 11.93 8.46 -33.61
CA HIS A 413 12.07 9.81 -33.08
C HIS A 413 10.79 10.63 -33.29
N PHE A 414 10.20 10.58 -34.48
CA PHE A 414 8.93 11.25 -34.78
C PHE A 414 7.80 10.70 -33.92
N ALA A 415 7.71 9.37 -33.79
CA ALA A 415 6.66 8.71 -33.02
C ALA A 415 6.76 8.96 -31.50
N MET A 416 7.97 9.17 -30.98
CA MET A 416 8.21 9.54 -29.58
C MET A 416 7.82 10.97 -29.23
N LEU A 417 7.85 11.90 -30.20
CA LEU A 417 7.63 13.34 -29.95
C LEU A 417 6.30 13.89 -30.47
N HIS A 418 5.80 13.34 -31.58
CA HIS A 418 4.72 13.99 -32.35
C HIS A 418 3.52 13.08 -32.60
N ASP A 419 3.74 11.78 -32.79
CA ASP A 419 2.65 10.87 -33.17
C ASP A 419 2.84 9.44 -32.68
N SER A 420 2.23 9.10 -31.55
CA SER A 420 2.28 7.74 -31.02
C SER A 420 1.36 6.74 -31.74
N ARG A 421 0.53 7.15 -32.71
CA ARG A 421 -0.50 6.28 -33.32
C ARG A 421 0.08 5.02 -33.95
N SER A 422 1.22 5.13 -34.64
CA SER A 422 1.90 3.97 -35.25
C SER A 422 2.28 2.90 -34.22
N ILE A 423 2.70 3.32 -33.02
CA ILE A 423 3.02 2.44 -31.90
C ILE A 423 1.75 1.79 -31.35
N LEU A 424 0.69 2.58 -31.17
CA LEU A 424 -0.60 2.09 -30.68
C LEU A 424 -1.17 1.02 -31.63
N GLU A 425 -1.20 1.29 -32.93
CA GLU A 425 -1.73 0.39 -33.95
C GLU A 425 -0.95 -0.92 -34.01
N THR A 426 0.38 -0.84 -33.98
CA THR A 426 1.26 -2.02 -34.01
C THR A 426 1.05 -2.92 -32.79
N LEU A 427 1.07 -2.34 -31.59
CA LEU A 427 0.89 -3.10 -30.35
C LEU A 427 -0.54 -3.63 -30.21
N HIS A 428 -1.54 -2.87 -30.66
CA HIS A 428 -2.93 -3.33 -30.67
C HIS A 428 -3.12 -4.51 -31.61
N LYS A 429 -2.57 -4.44 -32.84
CA LYS A 429 -2.60 -5.57 -33.78
C LYS A 429 -1.93 -6.81 -33.18
N ARG A 430 -0.76 -6.64 -32.57
CA ARG A 430 -0.02 -7.75 -31.94
C ARG A 430 -0.79 -8.38 -30.79
N MET A 431 -1.41 -7.56 -29.93
CA MET A 431 -2.25 -8.01 -28.84
C MET A 431 -3.45 -8.82 -29.35
N SER A 432 -4.13 -8.33 -30.40
CA SER A 432 -5.27 -9.01 -31.04
C SER A 432 -4.86 -10.35 -31.67
N GLU A 433 -3.70 -10.41 -32.34
CA GLU A 433 -3.15 -11.67 -32.88
C GLU A 433 -2.85 -12.70 -31.79
N LEU A 434 -2.33 -12.27 -30.64
CA LEU A 434 -2.04 -13.15 -29.50
C LEU A 434 -3.33 -13.63 -28.83
N ALA A 435 -4.32 -12.75 -28.70
CA ALA A 435 -5.63 -13.09 -28.14
C ALA A 435 -6.38 -14.10 -29.03
N LEU A 436 -6.33 -13.95 -30.36
CA LEU A 436 -6.89 -14.93 -31.31
C LEU A 436 -6.21 -16.30 -31.25
N LYS A 437 -4.96 -16.36 -30.78
CA LYS A 437 -4.21 -17.60 -30.57
C LYS A 437 -4.32 -18.11 -29.12
N GLU A 438 -5.23 -17.55 -28.33
CA GLU A 438 -5.47 -17.89 -26.92
C GLU A 438 -4.23 -17.71 -26.01
N ARG A 439 -3.26 -16.89 -26.43
CA ARG A 439 -2.05 -16.56 -25.66
C ARG A 439 -2.30 -15.35 -24.77
N PHE A 440 -3.24 -15.49 -23.83
CA PHE A 440 -3.78 -14.39 -23.03
C PHE A 440 -2.74 -13.71 -22.14
N GLU A 441 -1.80 -14.47 -21.57
CA GLU A 441 -0.73 -13.91 -20.73
C GLU A 441 0.19 -12.96 -21.53
N GLU A 442 0.55 -13.35 -22.75
CA GLU A 442 1.40 -12.53 -23.61
C GLU A 442 0.65 -11.31 -24.14
N ALA A 443 -0.64 -11.46 -24.47
CA ALA A 443 -1.49 -10.33 -24.82
C ALA A 443 -1.60 -9.33 -23.66
N ALA A 444 -1.72 -9.81 -22.42
CA ALA A 444 -1.72 -8.97 -21.23
C ALA A 444 -0.38 -8.22 -21.05
N GLU A 445 0.75 -8.86 -21.34
CA GLU A 445 2.06 -8.19 -21.26
C GLU A 445 2.21 -7.09 -22.33
N ILE A 446 1.76 -7.34 -23.57
CA ILE A 446 1.72 -6.30 -24.63
C ILE A 446 0.85 -5.11 -24.19
N ARG A 447 -0.33 -5.37 -23.61
CA ARG A 447 -1.20 -4.33 -23.04
C ARG A 447 -0.50 -3.54 -21.93
N ASN A 448 0.22 -4.21 -21.04
CA ASN A 448 0.93 -3.57 -19.93
C ASN A 448 2.05 -2.65 -20.43
N ARG A 449 2.80 -3.08 -21.45
CA ARG A 449 3.84 -2.29 -22.13
C ARG A 449 3.26 -1.06 -22.83
N LEU A 450 2.18 -1.25 -23.58
CA LEU A 450 1.44 -0.16 -24.22
C LEU A 450 0.98 0.88 -23.19
N GLY A 451 0.37 0.44 -22.10
CA GLY A 451 -0.07 1.32 -21.02
C GLY A 451 1.09 2.09 -20.39
N ALA A 452 2.24 1.45 -20.18
CA ALA A 452 3.44 2.10 -19.64
C ALA A 452 3.97 3.20 -20.58
N TYR A 453 4.03 2.92 -21.88
CA TYR A 453 4.46 3.91 -22.87
C TYR A 453 3.52 5.11 -22.93
N ILE A 454 2.21 4.89 -23.05
CA ILE A 454 1.21 5.98 -23.11
C ILE A 454 1.28 6.85 -21.86
N ARG A 455 1.30 6.23 -20.67
CA ARG A 455 1.38 6.96 -19.40
C ARG A 455 2.64 7.80 -19.29
N GLY A 456 3.78 7.32 -19.80
CA GLY A 456 5.04 8.06 -19.79
C GLY A 456 5.08 9.18 -20.83
N SER A 457 4.66 8.90 -22.06
CA SER A 457 4.62 9.85 -23.18
C SER A 457 3.73 11.05 -22.87
N ALA A 458 2.55 10.82 -22.30
CA ALA A 458 1.59 11.88 -21.97
C ALA A 458 2.05 12.83 -20.84
N ARG A 459 3.18 12.53 -20.18
CA ARG A 459 3.75 13.37 -19.11
C ARG A 459 4.82 14.34 -19.62
N GLY A 460 5.31 14.10 -20.84
CA GLY A 460 6.43 14.83 -21.45
C GLY A 460 6.01 15.90 -22.44
N GLU A 461 4.76 15.84 -22.91
CA GLU A 461 4.01 16.97 -23.49
C GLU A 461 3.54 17.91 -22.37
#